data_AF-A0A2Z5Y4J5-F1
#
_entry.id   AF-A0A2Z5Y4J5-F1
#
_cell.length_a   1.000
_cell.length_b   1.000
_cell.length_c   1.000
_cell.angle_alpha   90.00
_cell.angle_beta   90.00
_cell.angle_gamma   90.00
#
_symmetry.space_group_name_H-M   'P 1'
#
loop_
_entity.id
_entity.type
_entity.pdbx_description
1 polymer ?
#
loop_
_entity_poly.entity_id
_entity_poly.type
_entity_poly.pdbx_seq_one_letter_code
_entity_poly.pdbx_strand_id
1 'polypeptide(L)'
;MEIGSLASWVEGISESLALIVALFLPIVTEKQNSKQTQQRLQRIGVRSAYQIVEEKQKHPDQLITETENYKEFNQYITTVSIINDDQQTVTVLMEMNELLQGLDRDAYTIEEAKSKIKELEKE
;
A
#
# COMPACT_ATOMS: atom_id res chain seq x y z
N MET A 1 37.79 -45.22 5.18
CA MET A 1 37.40 -43.97 4.48
C MET A 1 37.53 -42.88 5.51
N GLU A 2 38.63 -42.13 5.48
CA GLU A 2 38.87 -41.06 6.44
C GLU A 2 37.69 -40.09 6.34
N ILE A 3 36.96 -39.95 7.44
CA ILE A 3 35.96 -38.91 7.59
C ILE A 3 36.72 -37.61 7.33
N GLY A 4 36.35 -36.91 6.26
CA GLY A 4 37.15 -35.81 5.69
C GLY A 4 37.61 -34.79 6.73
N SER A 5 38.73 -34.12 6.45
CA SER A 5 39.28 -33.10 7.37
C SER A 5 38.22 -32.06 7.71
N LEU A 6 38.30 -31.47 8.90
CA LEU A 6 37.36 -30.44 9.36
C LEU A 6 37.19 -29.30 8.33
N ALA A 7 38.27 -28.99 7.59
CA ALA A 7 38.26 -28.00 6.52
C ALA A 7 37.34 -28.38 5.35
N SER A 8 37.36 -29.65 4.91
CA SER A 8 36.49 -30.12 3.80
C SER A 8 35.00 -30.07 4.15
N TRP A 9 34.66 -30.31 5.43
CA TRP A 9 33.28 -30.16 5.91
C TRP A 9 32.84 -28.71 5.96
N VAL A 10 33.71 -27.81 6.43
CA VAL A 10 33.42 -26.36 6.47
C VAL A 10 33.26 -25.81 5.06
N GLU A 11 34.10 -26.24 4.12
CA GLU A 11 34.01 -25.87 2.70
C GLU A 11 32.66 -26.26 2.12
N GLY A 12 32.27 -27.55 2.23
CA GLY A 12 30.98 -28.03 1.71
C GLY A 12 29.76 -27.36 2.36
N ILE A 13 29.82 -27.06 3.66
CA ILE A 13 28.75 -26.32 4.36
C ILE A 13 28.68 -24.88 3.88
N SER A 14 29.83 -24.21 3.70
CA SER A 14 29.90 -22.82 3.27
C SER A 14 29.41 -22.64 1.83
N GLU A 15 29.77 -23.56 0.93
CA GLU A 15 29.33 -23.55 -0.46
C GLU A 15 27.82 -23.81 -0.55
N SER A 16 27.32 -24.77 0.21
CA SER A 16 25.88 -25.05 0.28
C SER A 16 25.10 -23.85 0.82
N LEU A 17 25.60 -23.20 1.88
CA LEU A 17 24.98 -21.98 2.42
C LEU A 17 25.00 -20.83 1.43
N ALA A 18 26.11 -20.62 0.71
CA ALA A 18 26.22 -19.58 -0.30
C ALA A 18 25.21 -19.78 -1.43
N LEU A 19 25.03 -21.03 -1.90
CA LEU A 19 24.02 -21.40 -2.89
C LEU A 19 22.59 -21.14 -2.40
N ILE A 20 22.28 -21.52 -1.16
CA ILE A 20 20.97 -21.26 -0.55
C ILE A 20 20.72 -19.75 -0.49
N VAL A 21 21.66 -18.97 0.04
CA VAL A 21 21.51 -17.51 0.15
C VAL A 21 21.35 -16.88 -1.24
N ALA A 22 22.14 -17.29 -2.23
CA ALA A 22 22.05 -16.76 -3.59
C ALA A 22 20.67 -17.03 -4.24
N LEU A 23 20.06 -18.18 -3.96
CA LEU A 23 18.74 -18.54 -4.48
C LEU A 23 17.59 -17.82 -3.75
N PHE A 24 17.67 -17.70 -2.42
CA PHE A 24 16.54 -17.21 -1.62
C PHE A 24 16.59 -15.71 -1.30
N LEU A 25 17.77 -15.09 -1.27
CA LEU A 25 17.92 -13.66 -0.98
C LEU A 25 17.14 -12.77 -1.97
N PRO A 26 17.17 -13.01 -3.30
CA PRO A 26 16.40 -12.20 -4.24
C PRO A 26 14.90 -12.26 -3.96
N ILE A 27 14.38 -13.46 -3.68
CA ILE A 27 12.96 -13.71 -3.38
C ILE A 27 12.52 -12.94 -2.13
N VAL A 28 13.33 -13.01 -1.06
CA VAL A 28 13.04 -12.29 0.19
C VAL A 28 13.10 -10.78 -0.03
N THR A 29 14.08 -10.30 -0.80
CA THR A 29 14.28 -8.88 -1.09
C THR A 29 13.14 -8.32 -1.91
N GLU A 30 12.71 -9.01 -2.95
CA GLU A 30 11.56 -8.63 -3.78
C GLU A 30 10.27 -8.57 -2.96
N LYS A 31 10.03 -9.56 -2.10
CA LYS A 31 8.87 -9.57 -1.20
C LYS A 31 8.87 -8.38 -0.24
N GLN A 32 10.02 -8.00 0.29
CA GLN A 32 10.14 -6.82 1.16
C GLN A 32 9.89 -5.53 0.38
N ASN A 33 10.48 -5.40 -0.81
CA ASN A 33 10.31 -4.22 -1.66
C ASN A 33 8.86 -4.06 -2.14
N SER A 34 8.19 -5.16 -2.49
CA SER A 34 6.77 -5.19 -2.84
C SER A 34 5.91 -4.67 -1.67
N LYS A 35 6.11 -5.20 -0.46
CA LYS A 35 5.41 -4.72 0.75
C LYS A 35 5.63 -3.24 1.02
N GLN A 36 6.88 -2.76 0.91
CA GLN A 36 7.19 -1.34 1.10
C GLN A 36 6.51 -0.47 0.05
N THR A 37 6.44 -0.95 -1.20
CA THR A 37 5.77 -0.25 -2.30
C THR A 37 4.26 -0.17 -2.05
N GLN A 38 3.62 -1.27 -1.67
CA GLN A 38 2.20 -1.33 -1.32
C GLN A 38 1.87 -0.33 -0.19
N GLN A 39 2.63 -0.37 0.91
CA GLN A 39 2.46 0.56 2.03
C GLN A 39 2.64 2.02 1.61
N ARG A 40 3.59 2.29 0.71
CA ARG A 40 3.80 3.64 0.17
C ARG A 40 2.60 4.09 -0.67
N LEU A 41 2.05 3.21 -1.50
CA LEU A 41 0.87 3.51 -2.33
C LEU A 41 -0.36 3.78 -1.46
N GLN A 42 -0.63 2.93 -0.46
CA GLN A 42 -1.71 3.16 0.49
C GLN A 42 -1.53 4.49 1.23
N ARG A 43 -0.33 4.78 1.75
CA ARG A 43 -0.06 6.03 2.48
C ARG A 43 -0.29 7.28 1.63
N ILE A 44 0.07 7.25 0.34
CA ILE A 44 -0.23 8.36 -0.58
C ILE A 44 -1.74 8.51 -0.72
N GLY A 45 -2.47 7.42 -0.93
CA GLY A 45 -3.93 7.44 -1.03
C GLY A 45 -4.62 7.98 0.23
N VAL A 46 -4.23 7.50 1.42
CA VAL A 46 -4.69 7.99 2.73
C VAL A 46 -4.49 9.50 2.84
N ARG A 47 -3.28 9.98 2.52
CA ARG A 47 -2.96 11.42 2.58
C ARG A 47 -3.85 12.23 1.66
N SER A 48 -4.04 11.79 0.41
CA SER A 48 -4.92 12.46 -0.55
C SER A 48 -6.38 12.47 -0.07
N ALA A 49 -6.88 11.35 0.47
CA ALA A 49 -8.22 11.27 1.03
C ALA A 49 -8.40 12.26 2.21
N TYR A 50 -7.44 12.35 3.12
CA TYR A 50 -7.46 13.35 4.20
C TYR A 50 -7.50 14.79 3.68
N GLN A 51 -6.70 15.10 2.65
CA GLN A 51 -6.69 16.44 2.05
C GLN A 51 -8.05 16.80 1.46
N ILE A 52 -8.72 15.85 0.80
CA ILE A 52 -10.06 16.03 0.24
C ILE A 52 -11.09 16.26 1.35
N VAL A 53 -11.02 15.49 2.44
CA VAL A 53 -11.93 15.66 3.59
C VAL A 53 -11.72 17.03 4.27
N GLU A 54 -10.47 17.48 4.42
CA GLU A 54 -10.16 18.81 4.94
C GLU A 54 -10.64 19.93 4.02
N GLU A 55 -10.58 19.73 2.70
CA GLU A 55 -11.12 20.68 1.72
C GLU A 55 -12.64 20.79 1.83
N LYS A 56 -13.35 19.65 1.91
CA LYS A 56 -14.80 19.62 2.15
C LYS A 56 -15.18 20.31 3.46
N GLN A 57 -14.37 20.14 4.52
CA GLN A 57 -14.59 20.84 5.79
C GLN A 57 -14.48 22.37 5.65
N LYS A 58 -13.58 22.86 4.80
CA LYS A 58 -13.40 24.30 4.53
C LYS A 58 -14.45 24.86 3.57
N HIS A 59 -14.93 24.04 2.64
CA HIS A 59 -15.90 24.38 1.61
C HIS A 59 -17.07 23.38 1.59
N PRO A 60 -18.00 23.45 2.57
CA PRO A 60 -19.06 22.43 2.73
C PRO A 60 -20.01 22.35 1.53
N ASP A 61 -20.28 23.50 0.91
CA ASP A 61 -21.22 23.63 -0.22
C ASP A 61 -20.66 23.09 -1.54
N GLN A 62 -19.35 22.82 -1.62
CA GLN A 62 -18.70 22.31 -2.81
C GLN A 62 -18.77 20.79 -2.85
N LEU A 63 -19.18 20.22 -3.98
CA LEU A 63 -19.15 18.77 -4.19
C LEU A 63 -17.70 18.29 -4.31
N ILE A 64 -17.34 17.28 -3.52
CA ILE A 64 -16.02 16.63 -3.56
C ILE A 64 -15.74 16.13 -4.96
N THR A 65 -16.72 15.55 -5.65
CA THR A 65 -16.51 14.99 -6.99
C THR A 65 -16.08 16.01 -8.04
N GLU A 66 -16.30 17.30 -7.80
CA GLU A 66 -15.93 18.38 -8.71
C GLU A 66 -14.54 18.97 -8.42
N THR A 67 -13.97 18.71 -7.24
CA THR A 67 -12.67 19.25 -6.84
C THR A 67 -11.53 18.61 -7.63
N GLU A 68 -10.47 19.39 -7.86
CA GLU A 68 -9.30 18.88 -8.57
C GLU A 68 -8.60 17.77 -7.78
N ASN A 69 -8.51 17.93 -6.45
CA ASN A 69 -7.92 16.93 -5.55
C ASN A 69 -8.62 15.57 -5.67
N TYR A 70 -9.95 15.54 -5.81
CA TYR A 70 -10.67 14.29 -6.01
C TYR A 70 -10.42 13.68 -7.39
N LYS A 71 -10.33 14.49 -8.45
CA LYS A 71 -10.00 13.99 -9.79
C LYS A 71 -8.60 13.39 -9.83
N GLU A 72 -7.62 14.06 -9.24
CA GLU A 72 -6.26 13.57 -9.10
C GLU A 72 -6.23 12.26 -8.29
N PHE A 73 -6.98 12.19 -7.20
CA PHE A 73 -7.11 10.95 -6.41
C PHE A 73 -7.72 9.80 -7.23
N ASN A 74 -8.77 10.06 -8.00
CA ASN A 74 -9.39 9.03 -8.84
C ASN A 74 -8.46 8.56 -9.97
N GLN A 75 -7.69 9.46 -10.58
CA GLN A 75 -6.64 9.12 -11.53
C GLN A 75 -5.53 8.29 -10.88
N TYR A 76 -5.16 8.63 -9.64
CA TYR A 76 -4.20 7.87 -8.85
C TYR A 76 -4.68 6.45 -8.60
N ILE A 77 -5.92 6.25 -8.15
CA ILE A 77 -6.51 4.91 -7.96
C ILE A 77 -6.46 4.12 -9.26
N THR A 78 -6.89 4.73 -10.36
CA THR A 78 -6.89 4.09 -11.69
C THR A 78 -5.48 3.66 -12.06
N THR A 79 -4.49 4.54 -11.88
CA THR A 79 -3.08 4.23 -12.15
C THR A 79 -2.58 3.08 -11.30
N VAL A 80 -2.85 3.10 -9.99
CA VAL A 80 -2.46 2.04 -9.07
C VAL A 80 -3.11 0.71 -9.46
N SER A 81 -4.39 0.70 -9.83
CA SER A 81 -5.09 -0.53 -10.24
C SER A 81 -4.53 -1.17 -11.51
N ILE A 82 -3.84 -0.40 -12.36
CA ILE A 82 -3.22 -0.89 -13.60
C ILE A 82 -1.81 -1.45 -13.33
N ILE A 83 -1.05 -0.81 -12.44
CA ILE A 83 0.37 -1.13 -12.24
C ILE A 83 0.64 -2.05 -11.04
N ASN A 84 -0.33 -2.21 -10.15
CA ASN A 84 -0.18 -2.96 -8.91
C ASN A 84 -1.17 -4.14 -8.88
N ASP A 85 -0.62 -5.35 -8.86
CA ASP A 85 -1.40 -6.59 -8.81
C ASP A 85 -1.91 -6.92 -7.40
N ASP A 86 -1.54 -6.12 -6.39
CA ASP A 86 -2.00 -6.31 -5.02
C ASP A 86 -3.46 -5.87 -4.84
N GLN A 87 -4.34 -6.86 -4.81
CA GLN A 87 -5.78 -6.66 -4.69
C GLN A 87 -6.17 -5.93 -3.38
N GLN A 88 -5.44 -6.14 -2.28
CA GLN A 88 -5.74 -5.49 -1.01
C GLN A 88 -5.52 -3.98 -1.10
N THR A 89 -4.38 -3.53 -1.62
CA THR A 89 -4.08 -2.11 -1.86
C THR A 89 -5.15 -1.44 -2.72
N VAL A 90 -5.55 -2.09 -3.82
CA VAL A 90 -6.59 -1.55 -4.71
C VAL A 90 -7.94 -1.46 -3.98
N THR A 91 -8.31 -2.50 -3.22
CA THR A 91 -9.57 -2.53 -2.47
C THR A 91 -9.64 -1.40 -1.46
N VAL A 92 -8.60 -1.21 -0.65
CA VAL A 92 -8.52 -0.11 0.33
C VAL A 92 -8.69 1.26 -0.34
N LEU A 93 -8.05 1.47 -1.49
CA LEU A 93 -8.17 2.72 -2.25
C LEU A 93 -9.59 2.93 -2.81
N MET A 94 -10.25 1.88 -3.29
CA MET A 94 -11.64 1.95 -3.75
C MET A 94 -12.60 2.24 -2.59
N GLU A 95 -12.41 1.62 -1.43
CA GLU A 95 -13.22 1.89 -0.24
C GLU A 95 -13.09 3.36 0.22
N MET A 96 -11.89 3.93 0.15
CA MET A 96 -11.70 5.37 0.36
C MET A 96 -12.47 6.20 -0.66
N ASN A 97 -12.45 5.82 -1.93
CA ASN A 97 -13.20 6.52 -2.98
C ASN A 97 -14.72 6.50 -2.72
N GLU A 98 -15.25 5.33 -2.34
CA GLU A 98 -16.66 5.20 -1.97
C GLU A 98 -17.03 6.04 -0.76
N LEU A 99 -16.15 6.09 0.24
CA LEU A 99 -16.33 6.92 1.43
C LEU A 99 -16.35 8.41 1.09
N LEU A 100 -15.43 8.87 0.23
CA LEU A 100 -15.39 10.25 -0.25
C LEU A 100 -16.64 10.61 -1.05
N GLN A 101 -17.15 9.72 -1.90
CA GLN A 101 -18.43 9.93 -2.59
C GLN A 101 -19.62 9.92 -1.62
N GLY A 102 -19.54 9.12 -0.55
CA GLY A 102 -20.54 9.08 0.51
C GLY A 102 -20.65 10.41 1.28
N LEU A 103 -19.56 11.14 1.43
CA LEU A 103 -19.56 12.48 2.03
C LEU A 103 -20.37 13.51 1.22
N ASP A 104 -20.40 13.38 -0.11
CA ASP A 104 -21.25 14.25 -0.95
C ASP A 104 -22.74 13.90 -0.88
N ARG A 105 -23.07 12.70 -0.42
CA ARG A 105 -24.45 12.21 -0.24
C ARG A 105 -24.95 12.34 1.19
N ASP A 106 -24.19 13.04 2.05
CA ASP A 106 -24.42 13.13 3.49
C ASP A 106 -24.55 11.75 4.19
N ALA A 107 -23.97 10.70 3.59
CA ALA A 107 -24.02 9.35 4.14
C ALA A 107 -23.06 9.16 5.31
N TYR A 108 -22.05 10.04 5.41
CA TYR A 108 -21.05 10.06 6.48
C TYR A 108 -20.83 11.49 6.95
N THR A 109 -20.51 11.65 8.23
CA THR A 109 -19.96 12.92 8.73
C THR A 109 -18.47 13.01 8.45
N ILE A 110 -17.92 14.23 8.47
CA ILE A 110 -16.48 14.49 8.29
C ILE A 110 -15.63 13.72 9.31
N GLU A 111 -16.08 13.63 10.56
CA GLU A 111 -15.33 12.95 11.62
C GLU A 111 -15.39 11.41 11.48
N GLU A 112 -16.54 10.87 11.06
CA GLU A 112 -16.66 9.44 10.74
C GLU A 112 -15.79 9.07 9.53
N ALA A 113 -15.77 9.92 8.51
CA ALA A 113 -14.91 9.75 7.34
C ALA A 113 -13.42 9.71 7.73
N LYS A 114 -12.96 10.65 8.56
CA LYS A 114 -11.58 10.65 9.08
C LYS A 114 -11.27 9.40 9.90
N SER A 115 -12.19 8.97 10.76
CA SER A 115 -12.00 7.76 11.58
C SER A 115 -11.84 6.51 10.71
N LYS A 116 -12.72 6.33 9.72
CA LYS A 116 -12.66 5.19 8.79
C LYS A 116 -11.41 5.22 7.92
N ILE A 117 -10.99 6.38 7.41
CA ILE A 117 -9.71 6.50 6.68
C ILE A 117 -8.53 6.06 7.57
N LYS A 118 -8.56 6.39 8.87
CA LYS A 118 -7.53 5.96 9.83
C LYS A 118 -7.55 4.45 10.12
N GLU A 119 -8.72 3.83 10.07
CA GLU A 119 -8.85 2.37 10.20
C GLU A 119 -8.24 1.68 8.97
N LEU A 120 -8.57 2.18 7.77
CA LEU A 120 -8.02 1.68 6.51
C LEU A 120 -6.51 1.88 6.35
N GLU A 121 -5.89 2.83 7.06
CA GLU A 121 -4.42 2.97 7.10
C GLU A 121 -3.73 1.82 7.84
N LYS A 122 -4.44 1.13 8.73
CA LYS A 122 -3.88 0.07 9.59
C LYS A 122 -3.98 -1.34 8.99
N GLU A 123 -4.73 -1.49 7.90
CA GLU A 123 -4.94 -2.76 7.18
C GLU A 123 -3.89 -3.01 6.10
#